data_AF-A0A8C4VWD2-F1
#
_entry.id   AF-A0A8C4VWD2-F1
#
_cell.length_a   1.000
_cell.length_b   1.000
_cell.length_c   1.000
_cell.angle_alpha   90.00
_cell.angle_beta   90.00
_cell.angle_gamma   90.00
#
_symmetry.space_group_name_H-M   'P 1'
#
loop_
_entity.id
_entity.type
_entity.pdbx_description
1 polymer ?
#
loop_
_entity_poly.entity_id
_entity_poly.type
_entity_poly.pdbx_seq_one_letter_code
_entity_poly.pdbx_strand_id
1 'polypeptide(L)'
;LSPLLLLLLPFSNLSSQHLSPLASVPLVPIKSTQPIMTPLSQIHFPLHSQYKGNSGLPGMKGQKGGIPGMNGKQGEKGEPGSKGEKGDLGPAGVMGPLGPKGNPGSKGDNSKVRRSAFSAGLSKPFPPPNIPIKFDKILYNDQEDYNPSTGKFNCSIPGAYVFAYHMTIRGRPARISIVAQNKKIVKTRETLYGQEIDQASFLIILKLNAGDQVWLEVGRDWNGIYVSAEDDSIFTGFLLYPDDIFETLA
;
A
#
# COMPACT_ATOMS: atom_id res chain seq x y z
N LEU A 1 -69.57 9.30 -5.79
CA LEU A 1 -70.46 10.16 -4.99
C LEU A 1 -69.72 10.45 -3.68
N SER A 2 -68.74 11.36 -3.70
CA SER A 2 -68.81 12.78 -3.26
C SER A 2 -68.51 12.91 -1.73
N PRO A 3 -68.04 14.06 -1.22
CA PRO A 3 -66.65 14.54 -1.32
C PRO A 3 -66.12 15.15 0.02
N LEU A 4 -64.90 15.73 -0.04
CA LEU A 4 -64.41 16.92 0.69
C LEU A 4 -64.70 17.10 2.20
N LEU A 5 -63.62 17.30 2.98
CA LEU A 5 -63.61 18.44 3.92
C LEU A 5 -62.21 19.06 4.00
N LEU A 6 -62.07 20.17 3.27
CA LEU A 6 -61.05 21.20 3.42
C LEU A 6 -61.50 22.06 4.61
N LEU A 7 -60.66 22.23 5.64
CA LEU A 7 -60.89 23.28 6.64
C LEU A 7 -59.70 24.24 6.67
N LEU A 8 -60.01 25.48 6.37
CA LEU A 8 -59.14 26.65 6.33
C LEU A 8 -59.55 27.59 7.48
N LEU A 9 -58.53 28.13 8.17
CA LEU A 9 -58.50 29.40 8.94
C LEU A 9 -59.06 29.42 10.39
N PRO A 10 -58.62 30.33 11.30
CA PRO A 10 -57.97 31.63 11.00
C PRO A 10 -56.69 32.00 11.79
N PHE A 11 -55.98 32.99 11.20
CA PHE A 11 -55.05 33.88 11.89
C PHE A 11 -55.79 34.73 12.93
N SER A 12 -55.22 34.82 14.14
CA SER A 12 -54.90 36.05 14.88
C SER A 12 -55.05 35.87 16.40
N ASN A 13 -53.93 35.88 17.14
CA ASN A 13 -53.78 36.73 18.31
C ASN A 13 -52.33 36.78 18.77
N LEU A 14 -51.75 37.99 18.69
CA LEU A 14 -50.54 38.38 19.40
C LEU A 14 -50.84 38.37 20.90
N SER A 15 -50.04 37.65 21.69
CA SER A 15 -49.82 38.01 23.08
C SER A 15 -48.33 37.90 23.38
N SER A 16 -47.80 39.04 23.79
CA SER A 16 -46.42 39.30 24.15
C SER A 16 -46.01 38.43 25.34
N GLN A 17 -45.05 37.53 25.15
CA GLN A 17 -44.27 36.94 26.25
C GLN A 17 -42.79 37.00 25.90
N HIS A 18 -42.16 38.08 26.36
CA HIS A 18 -40.85 38.11 26.99
C HIS A 18 -39.73 37.28 26.33
N LEU A 19 -39.24 37.74 25.17
CA LEU A 19 -37.93 37.35 24.66
C LEU A 19 -36.84 37.92 25.58
N SER A 20 -36.17 37.06 26.34
CA SER A 20 -34.91 37.38 27.00
C SER A 20 -33.83 37.66 25.95
N PRO A 21 -32.98 38.68 26.12
CA PRO A 21 -31.88 38.91 25.19
C PRO A 21 -30.87 37.76 25.31
N LEU A 22 -30.55 37.11 24.19
CA LEU A 22 -29.40 36.22 24.10
C LEU A 22 -28.16 37.01 24.54
N ALA A 23 -27.53 36.54 25.61
CA ALA A 23 -26.22 37.02 26.03
C ALA A 23 -25.24 36.83 24.87
N SER A 24 -24.66 37.93 24.41
CA SER A 24 -23.56 37.95 23.45
C SER A 24 -22.39 37.14 23.98
N VAL A 25 -22.11 36.01 23.32
CA VAL A 25 -20.90 35.20 23.56
C VAL A 25 -19.69 36.03 23.11
N PRO A 26 -18.68 36.25 23.96
CA PRO A 26 -17.47 36.97 23.54
C PRO A 26 -16.70 36.11 22.53
N LEU A 27 -16.39 36.68 21.37
CA LEU A 27 -15.45 36.10 20.42
C LEU A 27 -14.05 36.09 21.08
N VAL A 28 -13.53 34.90 21.37
CA VAL A 28 -12.13 34.74 21.78
C VAL A 28 -11.26 34.86 20.51
N PRO A 29 -10.28 35.78 20.45
CA PRO A 29 -9.38 35.85 19.31
C PRO A 29 -8.51 34.58 19.26
N ILE A 30 -8.64 33.82 18.16
CA ILE A 30 -7.74 32.70 17.87
C ILE A 30 -6.38 33.30 17.53
N LYS A 31 -5.41 33.17 18.43
CA LYS A 31 -4.01 33.47 18.13
C LYS A 31 -3.55 32.49 17.04
N SER A 32 -3.09 33.04 15.92
CA SER A 32 -2.44 32.28 14.86
C SER A 32 -1.20 31.58 15.41
N THR A 33 -1.31 30.29 15.68
CA THR A 33 -0.15 29.44 15.94
C THR A 33 0.39 28.99 14.58
N GLN A 34 1.49 29.60 14.15
CA GLN A 34 2.29 29.12 13.02
C GLN A 34 2.72 27.66 13.30
N PRO A 35 2.64 26.74 12.32
CA PRO A 35 3.17 25.40 12.51
C PRO A 35 4.69 25.47 12.65
N ILE A 36 5.22 24.92 13.75
CA ILE A 36 6.67 24.74 13.93
C ILE A 36 7.11 23.64 12.95
N MET A 37 7.67 24.02 11.81
CA MET A 37 8.40 23.08 10.95
C MET A 37 9.72 22.74 11.62
N THR A 38 9.79 21.57 12.25
CA THR A 38 11.06 20.95 12.59
C THR A 38 11.71 20.41 11.30
N PRO A 39 13.00 20.69 11.04
CA PRO A 39 13.70 20.10 9.91
C PRO A 39 13.84 18.58 10.10
N LEU A 40 13.67 17.83 9.02
CA LEU A 40 13.73 16.36 8.92
C LEU A 40 15.08 15.73 9.35
N SER A 41 16.06 16.52 9.79
CA SER A 41 17.38 16.07 10.21
C SER A 41 17.46 15.61 11.67
N GLN A 42 16.38 15.66 12.45
CA GLN A 42 16.41 15.33 13.90
C GLN A 42 15.47 14.19 14.35
N ILE A 43 14.80 13.48 13.43
CA ILE A 43 13.99 12.31 13.79
C ILE A 43 14.86 11.05 13.74
N HIS A 44 15.37 10.62 14.90
CA HIS A 44 16.10 9.37 15.06
C HIS A 44 15.11 8.24 15.35
N PHE A 45 14.84 7.39 14.36
CA PHE A 45 14.10 6.14 14.56
C PHE A 45 15.07 5.02 15.00
N PRO A 46 14.93 4.41 16.19
CA PRO A 46 15.77 3.28 16.56
C PRO A 46 15.26 2.01 15.85
N LEU A 47 15.73 1.75 14.64
CA LEU A 47 15.64 0.42 14.02
C LEU A 47 16.85 -0.40 14.48
N HIS A 48 16.70 -1.09 15.62
CA HIS A 48 17.60 -2.20 15.95
C HIS A 48 17.22 -3.41 15.10
N SER A 49 17.85 -3.52 13.93
CA SER A 49 17.94 -4.80 13.21
C SER A 49 19.23 -5.51 13.64
N GLN A 50 19.09 -6.41 14.60
CA GLN A 50 20.16 -7.28 15.07
C GLN A 50 19.89 -8.70 14.55
N TYR A 51 20.34 -9.01 13.34
CA TYR A 51 20.67 -10.39 12.97
C TYR A 51 21.98 -10.39 12.18
N LYS A 52 23.09 -10.34 12.91
CA LYS A 52 24.41 -10.70 12.41
C LYS A 52 24.44 -12.22 12.32
N GLY A 53 24.59 -12.79 11.13
CA GLY A 53 24.67 -14.24 10.94
C GLY A 53 25.79 -14.85 11.79
N ASN A 54 25.49 -15.93 12.51
CA ASN A 54 26.47 -16.66 13.30
C ASN A 54 27.57 -17.22 12.37
N SER A 55 28.84 -17.05 12.76
CA SER A 55 29.98 -17.63 12.06
C SER A 55 29.87 -19.16 12.00
N GLY A 56 30.21 -19.76 10.84
CA GLY A 56 30.23 -21.21 10.67
C GLY A 56 31.21 -21.90 11.61
N LEU A 57 30.90 -23.14 12.01
CA LEU A 57 31.72 -23.95 12.90
C LEU A 57 33.10 -24.27 12.27
N PRO A 58 34.18 -24.35 13.06
CA PRO A 58 35.51 -24.75 12.56
C PRO A 58 35.48 -26.16 11.95
N GLY A 59 36.24 -26.36 10.87
CA GLY A 59 36.40 -27.68 10.23
C GLY A 59 37.11 -28.69 11.13
N MET A 60 36.67 -29.95 11.10
CA MET A 60 37.25 -31.03 11.92
C MET A 60 38.68 -31.37 11.51
N LYS A 61 39.53 -31.64 12.51
CA LYS A 61 40.94 -32.00 12.35
C LYS A 61 41.08 -33.39 11.71
N GLY A 62 41.91 -33.52 10.67
CA GLY A 62 42.15 -34.81 9.99
C GLY A 62 42.87 -35.85 10.86
N GLN A 63 42.39 -37.10 10.84
CA GLN A 63 43.07 -38.25 11.46
C GLN A 63 44.31 -38.63 10.65
N LYS A 64 45.48 -38.70 11.31
CA LYS A 64 46.67 -39.37 10.75
C LYS A 64 46.72 -40.81 11.26
N GLY A 65 46.75 -41.75 10.33
CA GLY A 65 46.83 -43.19 10.58
C GLY A 65 48.25 -43.77 10.60
N GLY A 66 48.33 -45.05 10.98
CA GLY A 66 49.41 -45.98 10.64
C GLY A 66 50.29 -46.46 11.81
N ILE A 67 49.99 -47.65 12.34
CA ILE A 67 50.87 -48.49 13.18
C ILE A 67 51.68 -49.44 12.27
N PRO A 68 53.01 -49.49 12.39
CA PRO A 68 53.72 -50.78 12.52
C PRO A 68 55.01 -50.68 13.39
N GLY A 69 55.59 -51.69 14.04
CA GLY A 69 55.38 -53.13 14.22
C GLY A 69 56.38 -53.64 15.29
N MET A 70 56.20 -54.86 15.82
CA MET A 70 56.91 -55.37 17.01
C MET A 70 58.30 -56.00 16.74
N ASN A 71 59.26 -55.59 17.59
CA ASN A 71 60.49 -56.20 18.17
C ASN A 71 61.39 -57.26 17.49
N GLY A 72 62.71 -57.08 17.75
CA GLY A 72 63.71 -58.14 17.95
C GLY A 72 64.76 -57.71 19.01
N LYS A 73 65.26 -58.65 19.84
CA LYS A 73 66.10 -58.44 21.05
C LYS A 73 67.63 -58.49 20.76
N GLN A 74 68.41 -57.95 21.71
CA GLN A 74 69.80 -58.26 22.15
C GLN A 74 70.80 -57.08 21.99
N GLY A 75 71.64 -56.70 22.96
CA GLY A 75 71.92 -57.16 24.33
C GLY A 75 72.42 -56.00 25.22
N GLU A 76 72.65 -56.26 26.51
CA GLU A 76 72.92 -55.24 27.53
C GLU A 76 74.21 -54.45 27.27
N LYS A 77 74.10 -53.12 27.16
CA LYS A 77 75.26 -52.23 27.14
C LYS A 77 74.96 -50.93 27.91
N GLY A 78 75.58 -50.84 29.09
CA GLY A 78 75.78 -49.66 29.95
C GLY A 78 74.52 -48.95 30.41
N GLU A 79 74.36 -48.72 31.71
CA GLU A 79 73.34 -47.78 32.19
C GLU A 79 73.52 -46.43 31.47
N PRO A 80 72.55 -45.99 30.66
CA PRO A 80 72.62 -44.69 30.03
C PRO A 80 72.49 -43.63 31.12
N GLY A 81 73.37 -42.62 31.09
CA GLY A 81 73.29 -41.48 32.00
C GLY A 81 71.87 -40.90 32.02
N SER A 82 71.48 -40.37 33.19
CA SER A 82 70.15 -39.78 33.41
C SER A 82 69.71 -38.96 32.22
N LYS A 83 68.53 -39.30 31.67
CA LYS A 83 67.95 -38.58 30.54
C LYS A 83 67.81 -37.12 30.95
N GLY A 84 68.55 -36.23 30.27
CA GLY A 84 68.44 -34.79 30.50
C GLY A 84 66.98 -34.34 30.47
N GLU A 85 66.65 -33.35 31.31
CA GLU A 85 65.29 -32.82 31.41
C GLU A 85 64.72 -32.55 30.02
N LYS A 86 63.46 -32.96 29.81
CA LYS A 86 62.77 -32.76 28.54
C LYS A 86 62.72 -31.25 28.29
N GLY A 87 63.42 -30.78 27.27
CA GLY A 87 63.45 -29.36 26.90
C GLY A 87 62.04 -28.79 26.79
N ASP A 88 61.89 -27.54 27.24
CA ASP A 88 60.62 -26.84 27.30
C ASP A 88 59.85 -26.93 25.97
N LEU A 89 58.53 -27.01 26.08
CA LEU A 89 57.66 -27.05 24.90
C LEU A 89 57.90 -25.77 24.08
N GLY A 90 58.26 -25.94 22.80
CA GLY A 90 58.51 -24.81 21.90
C GLY A 90 57.31 -23.84 21.87
N PRO A 91 57.56 -22.54 21.65
CA PRO A 91 56.51 -21.53 21.67
C PRO A 91 55.38 -21.88 20.67
N ALA A 92 54.15 -21.56 21.03
CA ALA A 92 53.00 -21.78 20.18
C ALA A 92 53.21 -21.10 18.81
N GLY A 93 52.88 -21.81 17.72
CA GLY A 93 53.01 -21.29 16.37
C GLY A 93 52.21 -20.00 16.19
N VAL A 94 52.76 -19.05 15.44
CA VAL A 94 52.08 -17.80 15.11
C VAL A 94 50.74 -18.07 14.43
N MET A 95 49.70 -17.33 14.87
CA MET A 95 48.37 -17.42 14.28
C MET A 95 48.42 -17.08 12.79
N GLY A 96 47.75 -17.89 11.97
CA GLY A 96 47.70 -17.69 10.52
C GLY A 96 47.08 -16.34 10.14
N PRO A 97 47.39 -15.82 8.93
CA PRO A 97 46.87 -14.53 8.48
C PRO A 97 45.34 -14.56 8.38
N LEU A 98 44.72 -13.41 8.64
CA LEU A 98 43.28 -13.22 8.44
C LEU A 98 42.91 -13.53 6.99
N GLY A 99 41.84 -14.30 6.78
CA GLY A 99 41.34 -14.62 5.44
C GLY A 99 40.95 -13.37 4.64
N PRO A 100 40.94 -13.45 3.30
CA PRO A 100 40.58 -12.31 2.46
C PRO A 100 39.15 -11.85 2.75
N LYS A 101 38.93 -10.54 2.70
CA LYS A 101 37.61 -9.93 2.83
C LYS A 101 36.71 -10.48 1.71
N GLY A 102 35.49 -10.89 2.07
CA GLY A 102 34.49 -11.32 1.08
C GLY A 102 34.21 -10.21 0.06
N ASN A 103 33.92 -10.61 -1.18
CA ASN A 103 33.60 -9.66 -2.24
C ASN A 103 32.39 -8.80 -1.86
N PRO A 104 32.36 -7.51 -2.27
CA PRO A 104 31.16 -6.70 -2.15
C PRO A 104 29.95 -7.42 -2.76
N GLY A 105 28.80 -7.33 -2.08
CA GLY A 105 27.53 -7.82 -2.64
C GLY A 105 27.25 -7.15 -3.99
N SER A 106 26.53 -7.86 -4.87
CA SER A 106 26.12 -7.30 -6.15
C SER A 106 25.35 -5.99 -5.93
N LYS A 107 25.67 -4.98 -6.74
CA LYS A 107 24.94 -3.72 -6.79
C LYS A 107 23.49 -4.06 -7.19
N GLY A 108 22.51 -3.65 -6.39
CA GLY A 108 21.10 -3.88 -6.69
C GLY A 108 20.78 -3.40 -8.11
N ASP A 109 20.18 -4.27 -8.92
CA ASP A 109 19.86 -3.96 -10.31
C ASP A 109 18.86 -2.80 -10.35
N ASN A 110 19.14 -1.80 -11.18
CA ASN A 110 18.23 -0.66 -11.42
C ASN A 110 17.08 -1.12 -12.32
N SER A 111 16.34 -2.15 -11.91
CA SER A 111 15.14 -2.57 -12.62
C SER A 111 14.19 -1.38 -12.66
N LYS A 112 13.83 -0.92 -13.87
CA LYS A 112 12.82 0.12 -14.04
C LYS A 112 11.57 -0.35 -13.31
N VAL A 113 11.24 0.31 -12.20
CA VAL A 113 10.02 0.02 -11.43
C VAL A 113 8.84 0.15 -12.39
N ARG A 114 8.15 -0.96 -12.63
CA ARG A 114 6.91 -1.00 -13.41
C ARG A 114 5.84 -0.24 -12.63
N ARG A 115 5.22 0.75 -13.27
CA ARG A 115 4.21 1.61 -12.68
C ARG A 115 3.06 1.73 -13.66
N SER A 116 1.85 1.73 -13.13
CA SER A 116 0.62 2.04 -13.85
C SER A 116 -0.33 2.56 -12.79
N ALA A 117 -0.75 3.81 -12.92
CA ALA A 117 -1.70 4.42 -12.01
C ALA A 117 -2.44 5.58 -12.66
N PHE A 118 -3.66 5.81 -12.20
CA PHE A 118 -4.44 6.99 -12.54
C PHE A 118 -5.28 7.42 -11.35
N SER A 119 -5.60 8.72 -11.31
CA SER A 119 -6.64 9.28 -10.48
C SER A 119 -7.33 10.37 -11.28
N ALA A 120 -8.66 10.30 -11.39
CA ALA A 120 -9.44 11.23 -12.18
C ALA A 120 -10.75 11.58 -11.46
N GLY A 121 -11.09 12.87 -11.51
CA GLY A 121 -12.33 13.42 -11.00
C GLY A 121 -13.37 13.61 -12.11
N LEU A 122 -14.64 13.70 -11.70
CA LEU A 122 -15.76 14.01 -12.57
C LEU A 122 -15.89 15.54 -12.69
N SER A 123 -16.17 16.10 -13.87
CA SER A 123 -16.41 17.54 -14.04
C SER A 123 -17.89 17.96 -13.98
N LYS A 124 -18.82 17.04 -14.23
CA LYS A 124 -20.26 17.32 -14.33
C LYS A 124 -21.08 16.27 -13.57
N PRO A 125 -22.11 16.69 -12.81
CA PRO A 125 -22.93 15.76 -12.05
C PRO A 125 -23.80 14.91 -12.98
N PHE A 126 -24.33 13.81 -12.44
CA PHE A 126 -25.26 12.92 -13.12
C PHE A 126 -24.72 12.38 -14.46
N PRO A 127 -23.60 11.64 -14.45
CA PRO A 127 -23.00 11.11 -15.66
C PRO A 127 -23.97 10.19 -16.42
N PRO A 128 -23.85 10.05 -17.75
CA PRO A 128 -24.78 9.23 -18.52
C PRO A 128 -24.85 7.77 -18.01
N PRO A 129 -26.06 7.21 -17.80
CA PRO A 129 -26.19 5.89 -17.19
C PRO A 129 -25.98 4.74 -18.19
N ASN A 130 -25.56 3.58 -17.68
CA ASN A 130 -25.32 2.33 -18.42
C ASN A 130 -24.26 2.41 -19.53
N ILE A 131 -23.41 3.43 -19.49
CA ILE A 131 -22.18 3.53 -20.29
C ILE A 131 -21.03 3.89 -19.35
N PRO A 132 -19.76 3.76 -19.77
CA PRO A 132 -18.62 4.16 -18.94
C PRO A 132 -18.72 5.62 -18.48
N ILE A 133 -18.57 5.84 -17.17
CA ILE A 133 -18.49 7.18 -16.58
C ILE A 133 -17.13 7.78 -16.97
N LYS A 134 -17.16 8.97 -17.57
CA LYS A 134 -15.97 9.70 -17.98
C LYS A 134 -15.53 10.65 -16.87
N PHE A 135 -14.44 10.30 -16.20
CA PHE A 135 -13.76 11.19 -15.24
C PHE A 135 -12.72 12.00 -16.01
N ASP A 136 -13.06 13.22 -16.36
CA ASP A 136 -12.31 14.07 -17.29
C ASP A 136 -11.36 15.06 -16.60
N LYS A 137 -11.51 15.26 -15.28
CA LYS A 137 -10.57 16.04 -14.46
C LYS A 137 -9.40 15.17 -14.05
N ILE A 138 -8.34 15.12 -14.87
CA ILE A 138 -7.14 14.32 -14.57
C ILE A 138 -6.40 14.89 -13.35
N LEU A 139 -6.21 14.06 -12.32
CA LEU A 139 -5.41 14.36 -11.13
C LEU A 139 -4.02 13.71 -11.21
N TYR A 140 -3.96 12.48 -11.72
CA TYR A 140 -2.74 11.74 -12.02
C TYR A 140 -2.99 10.79 -13.19
N ASN A 141 -2.11 10.73 -14.19
CA ASN A 141 -2.20 9.78 -15.30
C ASN A 141 -0.90 9.69 -16.12
N ASP A 142 0.28 9.69 -15.48
CA ASP A 142 1.58 9.80 -16.18
C ASP A 142 1.82 8.68 -17.21
N GLN A 143 1.23 7.49 -17.00
CA GLN A 143 1.38 6.35 -17.92
C GLN A 143 0.34 6.35 -19.04
N GLU A 144 -0.65 7.25 -18.99
CA GLU A 144 -1.74 7.35 -19.95
C GLU A 144 -2.59 6.06 -20.10
N ASP A 145 -2.54 5.18 -19.10
CA ASP A 145 -3.33 3.95 -19.06
C ASP A 145 -4.83 4.24 -18.86
N TYR A 146 -5.18 5.38 -18.25
CA TYR A 146 -6.56 5.87 -18.21
C TYR A 146 -6.86 6.80 -19.37
N ASN A 147 -7.96 6.54 -20.08
CA ASN A 147 -8.42 7.39 -21.16
C ASN A 147 -9.68 8.20 -20.74
N PRO A 148 -9.56 9.52 -20.50
CA PRO A 148 -10.69 10.36 -20.07
C PRO A 148 -11.78 10.51 -21.13
N SER A 149 -11.45 10.36 -22.41
CA SER A 149 -12.44 10.45 -23.50
C SER A 149 -13.38 9.24 -23.53
N THR A 150 -12.94 8.09 -23.03
CA THR A 150 -13.72 6.84 -22.97
C THR A 150 -14.18 6.48 -21.57
N GLY A 151 -13.54 7.01 -20.52
CA GLY A 151 -13.83 6.67 -19.13
C GLY A 151 -13.20 5.35 -18.65
N LYS A 152 -12.30 4.78 -19.44
CA LYS A 152 -11.76 3.44 -19.21
C LYS A 152 -10.28 3.47 -18.86
N PHE A 153 -9.90 2.65 -17.88
CA PHE A 153 -8.53 2.24 -17.64
C PHE A 153 -8.19 1.03 -18.52
N ASN A 154 -7.02 1.05 -19.15
CA ASN A 154 -6.46 -0.02 -19.96
C ASN A 154 -5.25 -0.61 -19.23
N CYS A 155 -5.29 -1.89 -18.89
CA CYS A 155 -4.17 -2.57 -18.26
C CYS A 155 -3.02 -2.73 -19.26
N SER A 156 -1.90 -2.02 -19.06
CA SER A 156 -0.68 -2.19 -19.85
C SER A 156 0.27 -3.23 -19.25
N ILE A 157 0.20 -3.46 -17.93
CA ILE A 157 1.11 -4.36 -17.19
C ILE A 157 0.26 -5.44 -16.50
N PRO A 158 0.42 -6.73 -16.83
CA PRO A 158 -0.31 -7.79 -16.13
C PRO A 158 0.07 -7.79 -14.65
N GLY A 159 -0.91 -7.96 -13.76
CA GLY A 159 -0.68 -7.78 -12.34
C GLY A 159 -1.94 -7.75 -11.48
N ALA A 160 -1.72 -7.60 -10.17
CA ALA A 160 -2.76 -7.23 -9.22
C ALA A 160 -2.86 -5.70 -9.14
N TYR A 161 -4.07 -5.17 -9.26
CA TYR A 161 -4.38 -3.74 -9.24
C TYR A 161 -5.35 -3.42 -8.11
N VAL A 162 -5.16 -2.29 -7.45
CA VAL A 162 -6.17 -1.69 -6.58
C VAL A 162 -7.00 -0.73 -7.40
N PHE A 163 -8.32 -0.81 -7.28
CA PHE A 163 -9.25 0.22 -7.75
C PHE A 163 -10.07 0.72 -6.58
N ALA A 164 -10.22 2.04 -6.50
CA ALA A 164 -11.04 2.69 -5.49
C ALA A 164 -11.82 3.84 -6.11
N TYR A 165 -13.02 4.06 -5.59
CA TYR A 165 -13.76 5.27 -5.89
C TYR A 165 -14.28 5.91 -4.61
N HIS A 166 -14.43 7.23 -4.66
CA HIS A 166 -15.11 8.05 -3.67
C HIS A 166 -16.07 8.96 -4.42
N MET A 167 -17.37 8.84 -4.16
CA MET A 167 -18.42 9.55 -4.91
C MET A 167 -19.28 10.34 -3.95
N THR A 168 -19.49 11.61 -4.26
CA THR A 168 -20.57 12.39 -3.65
C THR A 168 -21.90 11.95 -4.24
N ILE A 169 -22.85 11.57 -3.41
CA ILE A 169 -24.21 11.19 -3.79
C ILE A 169 -25.17 12.26 -3.30
N ARG A 170 -26.00 12.81 -4.18
CA ARG A 170 -26.92 13.92 -3.83
C ARG A 170 -28.28 13.79 -4.50
N GLY A 171 -29.32 14.06 -3.73
CA GLY A 171 -30.71 14.23 -4.19
C GLY A 171 -31.45 12.96 -4.64
N ARG A 172 -30.74 11.88 -4.99
CA ARG A 172 -31.33 10.57 -5.30
C ARG A 172 -30.34 9.44 -5.06
N PRO A 173 -30.79 8.17 -4.91
CA PRO A 173 -29.92 7.02 -4.75
C PRO A 173 -28.95 6.81 -5.91
N ALA A 174 -27.84 6.12 -5.65
CA ALA A 174 -26.86 5.73 -6.67
C ALA A 174 -26.64 4.21 -6.67
N ARG A 175 -26.53 3.63 -7.87
CA ARG A 175 -26.09 2.24 -8.05
C ARG A 175 -24.87 2.24 -8.97
N ILE A 176 -23.71 2.04 -8.38
CA ILE A 176 -22.43 2.08 -9.07
C ILE A 176 -21.98 0.64 -9.33
N SER A 177 -21.44 0.37 -10.52
CA SER A 177 -20.87 -0.92 -10.86
C SER A 177 -19.43 -0.75 -11.31
N ILE A 178 -18.54 -1.58 -10.78
CA ILE A 178 -17.21 -1.76 -11.38
C ILE A 178 -17.36 -2.80 -12.48
N VAL A 179 -16.88 -2.44 -13.66
CA VAL A 179 -16.87 -3.32 -14.83
C VAL A 179 -15.42 -3.62 -15.18
N ALA A 180 -15.10 -4.91 -15.29
CA ALA A 180 -13.81 -5.39 -15.75
C ALA A 180 -14.04 -6.53 -16.73
N GLN A 181 -13.20 -6.66 -17.77
CA GLN A 181 -13.32 -7.75 -18.75
C GLN A 181 -14.75 -7.86 -19.35
N ASN A 182 -15.39 -6.71 -19.61
CA ASN A 182 -16.78 -6.58 -20.09
C ASN A 182 -17.86 -7.21 -19.18
N LYS A 183 -17.57 -7.44 -17.90
CA LYS A 183 -18.52 -7.98 -16.92
C LYS A 183 -18.61 -7.07 -15.70
N LYS A 184 -19.84 -6.89 -15.18
CA LYS A 184 -20.08 -6.20 -13.90
C LYS A 184 -19.60 -7.12 -12.78
N ILE A 185 -18.41 -6.85 -12.27
CA ILE A 185 -17.76 -7.66 -11.24
C ILE A 185 -18.24 -7.29 -9.83
N VAL A 186 -18.55 -6.00 -9.60
CA VAL A 186 -19.09 -5.50 -8.34
C VAL A 186 -20.23 -4.54 -8.63
N LYS A 187 -21.25 -4.57 -7.77
CA LYS A 187 -22.35 -3.60 -7.75
C LYS A 187 -22.53 -3.11 -6.32
N THR A 188 -22.41 -1.82 -6.13
CA THR A 188 -22.70 -1.15 -4.85
C THR A 188 -23.96 -0.31 -5.01
N ARG A 189 -24.59 0.00 -3.88
CA ARG A 189 -25.79 0.83 -3.82
C ARG A 189 -25.63 1.76 -2.64
N GLU A 190 -25.87 3.04 -2.90
CA GLU A 190 -26.13 4.02 -1.86
C GLU A 190 -27.60 4.43 -1.90
N THR A 191 -28.24 4.48 -0.73
CA THR A 191 -29.64 4.85 -0.60
C THR A 191 -29.74 6.21 0.02
N LEU A 192 -30.39 7.14 -0.68
CA LEU A 192 -30.53 8.52 -0.25
C LEU A 192 -31.95 9.00 -0.48
N TYR A 193 -32.49 9.78 0.45
CA TYR A 193 -33.84 10.33 0.37
C TYR A 193 -33.81 11.87 0.48
N GLY A 194 -34.72 12.55 -0.21
CA GLY A 194 -34.83 14.00 -0.12
C GLY A 194 -33.62 14.76 -0.70
N GLN A 195 -33.20 15.85 -0.03
CA GLN A 195 -32.10 16.72 -0.46
C GLN A 195 -30.77 16.44 0.27
N GLU A 196 -30.62 15.26 0.84
CA GLU A 196 -29.42 14.86 1.56
C GLU A 196 -28.19 14.77 0.64
N ILE A 197 -27.02 14.71 1.26
CA ILE A 197 -25.72 14.48 0.64
C ILE A 197 -25.05 13.34 1.41
N ASP A 198 -24.50 12.37 0.70
CA ASP A 198 -23.78 11.24 1.27
C ASP A 198 -22.50 10.91 0.48
N GLN A 199 -21.61 10.11 1.05
CA GLN A 199 -20.34 9.70 0.47
C GLN A 199 -20.29 8.18 0.27
N ALA A 200 -20.35 7.75 -0.99
CA ALA A 200 -20.19 6.35 -1.35
C ALA A 200 -18.73 6.05 -1.69
N SER A 201 -18.10 5.12 -0.96
CA SER A 201 -16.72 4.70 -1.19
C SER A 201 -16.62 3.18 -1.33
N PHE A 202 -15.73 2.71 -2.20
CA PHE A 202 -15.46 1.28 -2.33
C PHE A 202 -14.04 1.05 -2.84
N LEU A 203 -13.43 -0.06 -2.43
CA LEU A 203 -12.10 -0.49 -2.83
C LEU A 203 -12.12 -1.98 -3.19
N ILE A 204 -11.38 -2.35 -4.25
CA ILE A 204 -11.19 -3.74 -4.66
C ILE A 204 -9.78 -3.98 -5.21
N ILE A 205 -9.30 -5.20 -5.03
CA ILE A 205 -8.10 -5.70 -5.71
C ILE A 205 -8.54 -6.63 -6.85
N LEU A 206 -8.05 -6.39 -8.07
CA LEU A 206 -8.34 -7.18 -9.26
C LEU A 206 -7.05 -7.69 -9.89
N LYS A 207 -7.05 -8.97 -10.26
CA LYS A 207 -6.05 -9.53 -11.16
C LYS A 207 -6.43 -9.19 -12.60
N LEU A 208 -5.52 -8.56 -13.34
CA LEU A 208 -5.73 -8.15 -14.73
C LEU A 208 -4.61 -8.67 -15.63
N ASN A 209 -4.96 -9.01 -16.86
CA ASN A 209 -4.02 -9.28 -17.94
C ASN A 209 -3.80 -8.00 -18.77
N ALA A 210 -2.69 -7.94 -19.51
CA ALA A 210 -2.48 -6.86 -20.47
C ALA A 210 -3.63 -6.81 -21.49
N GLY A 211 -4.18 -5.62 -21.72
CA GLY A 211 -5.33 -5.38 -22.59
C GLY A 211 -6.69 -5.43 -21.87
N ASP A 212 -6.76 -5.92 -20.63
CA ASP A 212 -8.00 -5.86 -19.85
C ASP A 212 -8.39 -4.40 -19.56
N GLN A 213 -9.69 -4.10 -19.62
CA GLN A 213 -10.22 -2.77 -19.33
C GLN A 213 -11.02 -2.76 -18.03
N VAL A 214 -10.94 -1.64 -17.30
CA VAL A 214 -11.73 -1.39 -16.08
C VAL A 214 -12.41 -0.01 -16.15
N TRP A 215 -13.68 0.08 -15.75
CA TRP A 215 -14.41 1.34 -15.66
C TRP A 215 -15.56 1.28 -14.65
N LEU A 216 -16.19 2.43 -14.39
CA LEU A 216 -17.41 2.53 -13.60
C LEU A 216 -18.63 2.78 -14.48
N GLU A 217 -19.76 2.19 -14.11
CA GLU A 217 -21.08 2.52 -14.66
C GLU A 217 -22.06 2.89 -13.55
N VAL A 218 -23.02 3.76 -13.87
CA VAL A 218 -24.14 4.08 -13.00
C VAL A 218 -25.46 3.56 -13.58
N GLY A 219 -26.38 3.14 -12.70
CA GLY A 219 -27.71 2.68 -13.10
C GLY A 219 -28.61 3.80 -13.61
N ARG A 220 -29.54 3.47 -14.54
CA ARG A 220 -30.51 4.43 -15.12
C ARG A 220 -31.30 5.19 -14.06
N ASP A 221 -31.98 4.45 -13.18
CA ASP A 221 -32.92 5.04 -12.21
C ASP A 221 -32.23 5.38 -10.87
N TRP A 222 -30.93 5.10 -10.76
CA TRP A 222 -30.12 5.19 -9.54
C TRP A 222 -28.82 5.94 -9.87
N ASN A 223 -28.96 7.22 -10.22
CA ASN A 223 -27.88 8.09 -10.64
C ASN A 223 -27.83 9.38 -9.80
N GLY A 224 -27.45 9.24 -8.54
CA GLY A 224 -27.22 10.34 -7.61
C GLY A 224 -25.80 10.90 -7.62
N ILE A 225 -24.91 10.42 -8.50
CA ILE A 225 -23.50 10.84 -8.50
C ILE A 225 -23.41 12.34 -8.81
N TYR A 226 -22.66 13.06 -7.99
CA TYR A 226 -22.65 14.51 -7.95
C TYR A 226 -21.24 15.09 -7.88
N VAL A 227 -21.11 16.33 -8.34
CA VAL A 227 -19.91 17.16 -8.25
C VAL A 227 -20.34 18.63 -8.25
N SER A 228 -19.62 19.47 -7.52
CA SER A 228 -19.81 20.92 -7.47
C SER A 228 -18.45 21.62 -7.32
N ALA A 229 -18.44 22.91 -7.00
CA ALA A 229 -17.21 23.59 -6.61
C ALA A 229 -16.68 23.15 -5.23
N GLU A 230 -17.53 22.51 -4.41
CA GLU A 230 -17.23 22.08 -3.05
C GLU A 230 -17.20 20.55 -2.89
N ASP A 231 -17.76 19.83 -3.87
CA ASP A 231 -17.89 18.38 -3.84
C ASP A 231 -17.14 17.74 -5.02
N ASP A 232 -16.28 16.75 -4.75
CA ASP A 232 -15.61 15.94 -5.77
C ASP A 232 -16.22 14.52 -5.84
N SER A 233 -16.04 13.88 -7.00
CA SER A 233 -16.31 12.46 -7.23
C SER A 233 -15.14 11.89 -8.03
N ILE A 234 -14.38 10.95 -7.44
CA ILE A 234 -13.06 10.52 -7.87
C ILE A 234 -13.01 9.01 -8.09
N PHE A 235 -12.38 8.60 -9.19
CA PHE A 235 -12.02 7.22 -9.47
C PHE A 235 -10.50 7.09 -9.63
N THR A 236 -9.93 6.11 -8.93
CA THR A 236 -8.48 5.88 -8.85
C THR A 236 -8.19 4.41 -9.04
N GLY A 237 -7.06 4.10 -9.68
CA GLY A 237 -6.52 2.75 -9.71
C GLY A 237 -5.01 2.74 -9.89
N PHE A 238 -4.35 1.72 -9.34
CA PHE A 238 -2.90 1.57 -9.45
C PHE A 238 -2.47 0.11 -9.38
N LEU A 239 -1.36 -0.19 -10.05
CA LEU A 239 -0.67 -1.47 -9.98
C LEU A 239 -0.13 -1.68 -8.56
N LEU A 240 -0.58 -2.75 -7.91
CA LEU A 240 -0.08 -3.17 -6.61
C LEU A 240 1.13 -4.10 -6.78
N TYR A 241 0.96 -5.17 -7.55
CA TYR A 241 2.00 -6.16 -7.81
C TYR A 241 2.04 -6.49 -9.31
N PRO A 242 3.13 -6.16 -10.03
CA PRO A 242 3.31 -6.64 -11.40
C PRO A 242 3.53 -8.15 -11.40
N ASP A 243 3.05 -8.82 -12.44
CA ASP A 243 3.39 -10.21 -12.66
C ASP A 243 4.86 -10.35 -13.06
N ASP A 244 5.54 -11.33 -12.47
CA ASP A 244 6.90 -11.67 -12.84
C ASP A 244 6.89 -12.31 -14.23
N ILE A 245 7.61 -11.68 -15.17
CA ILE A 245 7.76 -12.17 -16.55
C ILE A 245 8.44 -13.56 -16.57
N PHE A 246 9.13 -13.94 -15.48
CA PHE A 246 9.89 -15.19 -15.42
C PHE A 246 9.05 -16.45 -15.13
N GLU A 247 7.78 -16.33 -14.72
CA GLU A 247 6.91 -17.51 -14.53
C GLU A 247 6.23 -17.99 -15.82
N THR A 248 6.26 -17.21 -16.90
CA THR A 248 5.62 -17.59 -18.19
C THR A 248 6.55 -18.35 -19.14
N LEU A 249 7.78 -18.66 -18.72
CA LEU A 249 8.77 -19.40 -19.50
C LEU A 249 9.31 -20.67 -18.80
N ALA A 250 8.64 -21.17 -17.75
CA ALA A 250 8.99 -22.42 -17.06
C ALA A 250 7.95 -23.51 -17.33
#